data_AF-A0A348N3F2-F1
#
_entry.id   AF-A0A348N3F2-F1
#
_cell.length_a   1.000
_cell.length_b   1.000
_cell.length_c   1.000
_cell.angle_alpha   90.00
_cell.angle_beta   90.00
_cell.angle_gamma   90.00
#
_symmetry.space_group_name_H-M   'P 1'
#
loop_
_entity.id
_entity.type
_entity.pdbx_description
1 polymer ?
#
loop_
_entity_poly.entity_id
_entity_poly.type
_entity_poly.pdbx_seq_one_letter_code
_entity_poly.pdbx_strand_id
1 'polypeptide(L)'
;RFNVSSHQLLALESSTAFTALLAEYVQRAEHYYQLAHKTLIASDRAQQKTGLMMANIYRLTLQEIARDNYAVMQYRTSLTPLRKLWIAWRTARNPSYYPPISCPPLSS
;
A
#
# COMPACT_ATOMS: atom_id res chain seq x y z
N ARG A 1 13.10 -3.48 19.43
CA ARG A 1 14.10 -2.76 18.61
C ARG A 1 13.69 -1.33 18.25
N PHE A 2 12.53 -0.83 18.69
CA PHE A 2 12.27 0.61 18.77
C PHE A 2 11.68 0.87 20.16
N ASN A 3 12.34 1.69 20.97
CA ASN A 3 11.92 2.01 22.33
C ASN A 3 10.80 3.08 22.28
N VAL A 4 9.78 2.84 21.45
CA VAL A 4 8.65 3.77 21.30
C VAL A 4 7.79 3.62 22.53
N SER A 5 7.84 4.62 23.41
CA SER A 5 6.92 4.70 24.54
C SER A 5 5.49 4.75 23.99
N SER A 6 4.59 3.90 24.50
CA SER A 6 3.17 3.91 24.17
C SER A 6 2.55 5.31 24.31
N HIS A 7 3.13 6.14 25.20
CA HIS A 7 2.74 7.52 25.41
C HIS A 7 3.04 8.44 24.21
N GLN A 8 4.14 8.21 23.47
CA GLN A 8 4.47 8.99 22.26
C GLN A 8 3.58 8.61 21.06
N LEU A 9 3.18 7.33 20.98
CA LEU A 9 2.19 6.88 20.00
C LEU A 9 0.81 7.51 20.23
N LEU A 10 0.42 7.67 21.51
CA LEU A 10 -0.86 8.26 21.90
C LEU A 10 -0.84 9.79 21.83
N ALA A 11 0.33 10.42 21.97
CA ALA A 11 0.50 11.87 21.90
C ALA A 11 0.45 12.45 20.48
N LEU A 12 0.30 11.61 19.44
CA LEU A 12 0.33 12.02 18.02
C LEU A 12 1.60 12.76 17.58
N GLU A 13 2.65 12.77 18.40
CA GLU A 13 3.92 13.36 18.02
C GLU A 13 4.57 12.45 16.98
N SER A 14 4.54 12.90 15.71
CA SER A 14 5.20 12.23 14.60
C SER A 14 6.72 12.27 14.81
N SER A 15 7.22 11.36 15.64
CA SER A 15 8.63 11.23 15.98
C SER A 15 9.36 10.48 14.88
N THR A 16 10.63 10.82 14.69
CA THR A 16 11.52 10.15 13.73
C THR A 16 11.61 8.64 14.00
N ALA A 17 11.49 8.20 15.25
CA ALA A 17 11.46 6.78 15.63
C ALA A 17 10.20 6.07 15.13
N PHE A 18 9.03 6.73 15.18
CA PHE A 18 7.79 6.16 14.66
C PHE A 18 7.81 6.06 13.14
N THR A 19 8.29 7.09 12.44
CA THR A 19 8.48 7.07 10.99
C THR A 19 9.43 5.93 10.57
N ALA A 20 10.53 5.73 11.30
CA ALA A 20 11.45 4.61 11.05
C ALA A 20 10.78 3.24 11.24
N LEU A 21 9.97 3.09 12.29
CA LEU A 21 9.19 1.88 12.53
C LEU A 21 8.19 1.62 11.39
N LEU A 22 7.42 2.64 10.97
CA LEU A 22 6.48 2.51 9.87
C LEU A 22 7.19 2.15 8.56
N ALA A 23 8.38 2.71 8.30
CA ALA A 23 9.18 2.36 7.13
C ALA A 23 9.57 0.87 7.12
N GLU A 24 9.95 0.29 8.26
CA GLU A 24 10.23 -1.14 8.35
C GLU A 24 8.98 -2.00 8.06
N TYR A 25 7.82 -1.60 8.60
CA TYR A 25 6.57 -2.32 8.34
C TYR A 25 6.14 -2.21 6.88
N VAL A 26 6.31 -1.05 6.25
CA VAL A 26 6.05 -0.84 4.82
C VAL A 26 6.94 -1.75 3.97
N GLN A 27 8.24 -1.78 4.26
CA GLN A 27 9.17 -2.65 3.55
C GLN A 27 8.80 -4.14 3.69
N ARG A 28 8.42 -4.56 4.89
CA ARG A 28 7.97 -5.94 5.15
C ARG A 28 6.67 -6.26 4.43
N ALA A 29 5.70 -5.34 4.42
CA ALA A 29 4.44 -5.52 3.72
C ALA A 29 4.66 -5.66 2.21
N GLU A 30 5.51 -4.82 1.61
CA GLU A 30 5.88 -4.92 0.19
C GLU A 30 6.51 -6.29 -0.14
N HIS A 31 7.38 -6.80 0.72
CA HIS A 31 7.96 -8.12 0.56
C HIS A 31 6.88 -9.22 0.49
N TYR A 32 5.91 -9.20 1.40
CA TYR A 32 4.82 -10.18 1.40
C TYR A 32 3.88 -10.02 0.19
N TYR A 33 3.58 -8.80 -0.25
CA TYR A 33 2.81 -8.58 -1.47
C TYR A 33 3.52 -9.16 -2.70
N GLN A 34 4.84 -8.96 -2.82
CA GLN A 34 5.63 -9.51 -3.92
C GLN A 34 5.65 -11.04 -3.89
N LEU A 35 5.84 -11.64 -2.71
CA LEU A 35 5.78 -13.09 -2.54
C LEU A 35 4.42 -13.65 -2.93
N ALA A 36 3.34 -13.11 -2.37
CA ALA A 36 1.98 -13.55 -2.67
C ALA A 36 1.65 -13.45 -4.17
N HIS A 37 2.06 -12.35 -4.82
CA HIS A 37 1.84 -12.17 -6.25
C HIS A 37 2.64 -13.15 -7.11
N LYS A 38 3.84 -13.55 -6.67
CA LYS A 38 4.69 -14.56 -7.36
C LYS A 38 4.18 -15.98 -7.17
N THR A 39 3.70 -16.32 -5.98
CA THR A 39 3.22 -17.68 -5.64
C THR A 39 1.87 -17.99 -6.28
N LEU A 40 1.09 -16.98 -6.67
CA LEU A 40 -0.23 -17.19 -7.26
C LEU A 40 -0.14 -17.76 -8.69
N ILE A 41 -0.56 -19.03 -8.81
CA ILE A 41 -0.63 -19.79 -10.07
C ILE A 41 -1.65 -19.14 -11.01
N ALA A 42 -1.37 -19.17 -12.32
CA ALA A 42 -2.17 -18.47 -13.33
C ALA A 42 -3.65 -18.92 -13.38
N SER A 43 -3.94 -20.19 -13.07
CA SER A 43 -5.30 -20.75 -13.03
C SER A 43 -6.21 -20.03 -12.04
N ASP A 44 -5.67 -19.64 -10.88
CA ASP A 44 -6.46 -19.16 -9.76
C ASP A 44 -6.69 -17.64 -9.86
N ARG A 45 -5.88 -16.94 -10.67
CA ARG A 45 -5.96 -15.48 -10.87
C ARG A 45 -7.33 -15.05 -11.38
N ALA A 46 -7.97 -15.85 -12.23
CA ALA A 46 -9.27 -15.52 -12.78
C ALA A 46 -10.39 -15.58 -11.73
N GLN A 47 -10.28 -16.50 -10.78
CA GLN A 47 -11.23 -16.65 -9.67
C GLN A 47 -10.94 -15.64 -8.55
N GLN A 48 -9.67 -15.26 -8.38
CA GLN A 48 -9.20 -14.31 -7.34
C GLN A 48 -9.12 -12.86 -7.82
N LYS A 49 -9.78 -12.50 -8.93
CA LYS A 49 -9.74 -11.14 -9.50
C LYS A 49 -10.04 -10.05 -8.47
N THR A 50 -11.09 -10.23 -7.65
CA THR A 50 -11.46 -9.27 -6.60
C THR A 50 -10.38 -9.14 -5.54
N GLY A 51 -9.76 -10.25 -5.12
CA GLY A 51 -8.64 -10.26 -4.17
C GLY A 51 -7.43 -9.52 -4.74
N LEU A 52 -7.13 -9.72 -6.03
CA LEU A 52 -6.05 -9.01 -6.73
C LEU A 52 -6.31 -7.51 -6.84
N MET A 53 -7.55 -7.10 -7.13
CA MET A 53 -7.94 -5.69 -7.14
C MET A 53 -7.70 -5.04 -5.78
N MET A 54 -8.16 -5.68 -4.70
CA MET A 54 -8.00 -5.17 -3.34
C MET A 54 -6.52 -5.13 -2.94
N ALA A 55 -5.75 -6.18 -3.22
CA ALA A 55 -4.31 -6.23 -2.95
C ALA A 55 -3.56 -5.07 -3.63
N ASN A 56 -3.88 -4.80 -4.90
CA ASN A 56 -3.28 -3.68 -5.64
C ASN A 56 -3.66 -2.31 -5.05
N ILE A 57 -4.92 -2.12 -4.61
CA ILE A 57 -5.38 -0.87 -3.97
C ILE A 57 -4.69 -0.66 -2.62
N TYR A 58 -4.62 -1.69 -1.77
CA TYR A 58 -3.98 -1.60 -0.45
C TYR A 58 -2.48 -1.32 -0.57
N ARG A 59 -1.80 -2.03 -1.47
CA ARG A 59 -0.38 -1.80 -1.73
C ARG A 59 -0.09 -0.39 -2.21
N LEU A 60 -0.89 0.14 -3.14
CA LEU A 60 -0.72 1.52 -3.60
C LEU A 60 -1.07 2.56 -2.52
N THR A 61 -2.00 2.26 -1.63
CA THR A 61 -2.30 3.12 -0.47
C THR A 61 -1.10 3.18 0.49
N LEU A 62 -0.47 2.03 0.75
CA LEU A 62 0.75 1.92 1.56
C LEU A 62 1.91 2.74 0.95
N GLN A 63 2.03 2.73 -0.38
CA GLN A 63 3.02 3.54 -1.09
C GLN A 63 2.73 5.04 -1.01
N GLU A 64 1.46 5.44 -1.04
CA GLU A 64 1.08 6.84 -0.87
C GLU A 64 1.46 7.32 0.54
N ILE A 65 1.23 6.50 1.56
CA ILE A 65 1.67 6.77 2.95
C ILE A 65 3.18 6.96 3.03
N ALA A 66 3.96 6.13 2.34
CA ALA A 66 5.43 6.23 2.33
C ALA A 66 5.93 7.50 1.62
N ARG A 67 5.28 7.91 0.52
CA ARG A 67 5.58 9.16 -0.21
C ARG A 67 5.25 10.40 0.61
N ASP A 68 4.22 10.29 1.44
CA ASP A 68 3.69 11.35 2.29
C ASP A 68 4.43 11.45 3.64
N ASN A 69 5.69 10.98 3.68
CA ASN A 69 6.54 10.93 4.87
C ASN A 69 5.88 10.28 6.11
N TYR A 70 4.97 9.34 5.87
CA TYR A 70 4.25 8.61 6.92
C TYR A 70 3.40 9.52 7.83
N ALA A 71 2.81 10.59 7.29
CA ALA A 71 1.94 11.55 7.98
C ALA A 71 0.57 10.96 8.44
N VAL A 72 0.49 9.66 8.71
CA VAL A 72 -0.74 8.92 9.05
C VAL A 72 -1.44 9.38 10.33
N MET A 73 -0.71 10.05 11.22
CA MET A 73 -1.25 10.61 12.45
C MET A 73 -1.86 12.00 12.25
N GLN A 74 -1.46 12.74 11.21
CA GLN A 74 -1.93 14.11 10.98
C GLN A 74 -3.22 14.13 10.15
N TYR A 75 -3.32 13.23 9.17
CA TYR A 75 -4.50 13.09 8.33
C TYR A 75 -4.57 11.70 7.69
N ARG A 76 -5.74 11.40 7.13
CA ARG A 76 -5.99 10.13 6.44
C ARG A 76 -5.44 10.19 5.01
N THR A 77 -4.30 9.56 4.76
CA THR A 77 -3.83 9.30 3.40
C THR A 77 -4.79 8.34 2.71
N SER A 78 -5.26 8.69 1.51
CA SER A 78 -6.14 7.81 0.74
C SER A 78 -5.97 7.98 -0.75
N LEU A 79 -6.19 6.89 -1.50
CA LEU A 79 -6.24 6.96 -2.95
C LEU A 79 -7.53 7.65 -3.39
N THR A 80 -7.41 8.57 -4.36
CA THR A 80 -8.57 9.21 -4.98
C THR A 80 -9.52 8.15 -5.59
N PRO A 81 -10.84 8.39 -5.58
CA PRO A 81 -11.81 7.45 -6.14
C PRO A 81 -11.49 7.02 -7.57
N LEU A 82 -11.04 7.97 -8.41
CA LEU A 82 -10.64 7.71 -9.79
C LEU A 82 -9.45 6.76 -9.89
N ARG A 83 -8.42 6.94 -9.04
CA ARG A 83 -7.25 6.07 -9.03
C ARG A 83 -7.63 4.65 -8.61
N LYS A 84 -8.50 4.49 -7.61
CA LYS A 84 -9.04 3.18 -7.20
C LYS A 84 -9.81 2.50 -8.34
N LEU A 85 -10.70 3.24 -9.01
CA LEU A 85 -11.47 2.74 -10.14
C LEU A 85 -10.56 2.28 -11.28
N TRP A 86 -9.55 3.08 -11.61
CA TRP A 86 -8.59 2.74 -12.64
C TRP A 86 -7.77 1.49 -12.31
N ILE A 87 -7.29 1.34 -11.07
CA ILE A 87 -6.58 0.14 -10.60
C ILE A 87 -7.48 -1.09 -10.71
N ALA A 88 -8.72 -0.98 -10.21
CA ALA A 88 -9.69 -2.06 -10.26
C ALA A 88 -9.98 -2.49 -11.70
N TRP A 89 -10.23 -1.53 -12.59
CA TRP A 89 -10.49 -1.79 -14.01
C TRP A 89 -9.29 -2.45 -14.72
N ARG A 90 -8.07 -1.95 -14.50
CA ARG A 90 -6.85 -2.54 -15.08
C ARG A 90 -6.63 -3.98 -14.61
N THR A 91 -6.86 -4.24 -13.32
CA THR A 91 -6.74 -5.59 -12.74
C THR A 91 -7.86 -6.52 -13.23
N ALA A 92 -9.08 -6.01 -13.43
CA ALA A 92 -10.19 -6.79 -13.99
C ALA A 92 -9.91 -7.25 -15.44
N ARG A 93 -9.31 -6.36 -16.24
CA ARG A 93 -8.95 -6.62 -17.64
C ARG A 93 -7.69 -7.50 -17.77
N ASN A 94 -6.74 -7.37 -16.85
CA ASN A 94 -5.54 -8.20 -16.79
C ASN A 94 -5.25 -8.61 -15.33
N PRO A 95 -5.61 -9.84 -14.91
CA PRO A 95 -5.35 -10.33 -13.55
C PRO A 95 -3.86 -10.48 -13.20
N SER A 96 -2.96 -10.39 -14.19
CA SER A 96 -1.51 -10.34 -13.97
C SER A 96 -0.98 -8.91 -13.82
N TYR A 97 -1.85 -7.91 -13.91
CA TYR A 97 -1.48 -6.52 -13.73
C TYR A 97 -1.05 -6.25 -12.29
N TYR A 98 0.23 -5.91 -12.15
CA TYR A 98 0.86 -5.47 -10.91
C TYR A 98 1.36 -4.04 -11.10
N PRO A 99 0.76 -3.04 -10.43
CA PRO A 99 1.14 -1.64 -10.63
C PRO A 99 2.62 -1.38 -10.32
N PRO A 100 3.35 -0.56 -11.08
CA PRO A 100 4.67 -0.12 -10.63
C PRO A 100 4.55 0.80 -9.40
N ILE A 101 5.56 0.77 -8.54
CA ILE A 101 5.62 1.59 -7.30
C ILE A 101 5.66 3.09 -7.64
N SER A 102 6.26 3.46 -8.75
CA SER A 102 6.32 4.82 -9.31
C SER A 102 5.21 5.06 -10.34
N CYS A 103 3.94 4.82 -9.99
CA CYS A 103 2.87 5.31 -10.86
C CYS A 103 2.82 6.85 -10.75
N PRO A 104 2.92 7.60 -11.87
CA PRO A 104 2.70 9.04 -11.85
C PRO A 104 1.25 9.30 -11.41
N PRO A 105 0.96 10.44 -10.75
CA PRO A 105 -0.42 10.83 -10.53
C PRO A 105 -1.11 10.86 -11.90
N LEU A 106 -2.33 10.32 -11.96
CA LEU A 106 -3.25 10.65 -13.04
C LEU A 106 -3.57 12.13 -12.82
N SER A 107 -2.77 13.01 -13.42
CA SER A 107 -2.98 14.45 -13.40
C SER A 107 -4.38 14.73 -13.94
N SER A 108 -5.20 15.41 -13.15
CA SER A 108 -6.23 16.31 -13.66
C SER A 108 -5.57 17.62 -14.06
#